data_AF-A0A2V9GQM7-F1
#
_entry.id   AF-A0A2V9GQM7-F1
#
_cell.length_a   1.000
_cell.length_b   1.000
_cell.length_c   1.000
_cell.angle_alpha   90.00
_cell.angle_beta   90.00
_cell.angle_gamma   90.00
#
_symmetry.space_group_name_H-M   'P 1'
#
loop_
_entity.id
_entity.type
_entity.pdbx_description
1 polymer ?
#
loop_
_entity_poly.entity_id
_entity_poly.type
_entity_poly.pdbx_seq_one_letter_code
_entity_poly.pdbx_strand_id
1 'polypeptide(L)'
;MGQWYLSAVCLSKCAAGESCEDLLVRELMEGFQDAIARKKGHKAALRVTEIPRVKPMRPRQIKRIRLALGASQSMFAYILNVSPKVVQSWEHGARRPTSAALKLLSIAQNNPQILLQSEATSRPRFERRRVALSHGRRS
;
A
#
# COMPACT_ATOMS: atom_id res chain seq x y z
N MET A 1 -15.42 -35.43 -13.14
CA MET A 1 -14.57 -34.24 -13.35
C MET A 1 -14.11 -33.75 -11.99
N GLY A 2 -12.83 -33.89 -11.68
CA GLY A 2 -12.29 -33.54 -10.37
C GLY A 2 -10.83 -33.98 -10.23
N GLN A 3 -9.98 -33.63 -11.20
CA GLN A 3 -8.53 -33.70 -11.03
C GLN A 3 -8.10 -32.46 -10.26
N TRP A 4 -8.10 -32.56 -8.92
CA TRP A 4 -7.49 -31.55 -8.07
C TRP A 4 -6.49 -32.24 -7.15
N TYR A 5 -5.23 -31.81 -7.29
CA TYR A 5 -4.12 -32.00 -6.35
C TYR A 5 -3.67 -33.44 -6.06
N LEU A 6 -3.04 -34.03 -7.07
CA LEU A 6 -1.98 -35.00 -6.83
C LEU A 6 -0.66 -34.31 -7.19
N SER A 7 -0.03 -33.66 -6.20
CA SER A 7 1.38 -33.29 -6.37
C SER A 7 2.18 -34.58 -6.60
N ALA A 8 3.24 -34.54 -7.41
CA ALA A 8 4.04 -35.72 -7.75
C ALA A 8 4.56 -36.50 -6.51
N VAL A 9 4.63 -35.83 -5.35
CA VAL A 9 5.00 -36.40 -4.05
C VAL A 9 3.91 -37.34 -3.49
N CYS A 10 2.63 -37.00 -3.68
CA CYS A 10 1.51 -37.77 -3.16
C CYS A 10 1.33 -39.09 -3.94
N LEU A 11 1.45 -39.07 -5.27
CA LEU A 11 1.42 -40.29 -6.11
C LEU A 11 2.54 -41.28 -5.76
N SER A 12 3.76 -40.79 -5.53
CA SER A 12 4.90 -41.66 -5.24
C SER A 12 4.81 -42.35 -3.89
N LYS A 13 4.12 -41.76 -2.90
CA LYS A 13 4.07 -42.29 -1.52
C LYS A 13 2.81 -43.11 -1.23
N CYS A 14 1.68 -42.80 -1.87
CA CYS A 14 0.53 -43.72 -1.90
C CYS A 14 0.92 -45.10 -2.48
N ALA A 15 1.86 -45.16 -3.43
CA ALA A 15 2.38 -46.41 -3.98
C ALA A 15 3.17 -47.27 -2.97
N ALA A 16 3.57 -46.69 -1.82
CA ALA A 16 4.26 -47.39 -0.73
C ALA A 16 3.32 -47.89 0.39
N GLY A 17 2.00 -47.76 0.22
CA GLY A 17 0.99 -48.26 1.17
C GLY A 17 0.63 -47.31 2.32
N GLU A 18 1.12 -46.06 2.31
CA GLU A 18 0.70 -45.04 3.29
C GLU A 18 -0.69 -44.48 2.93
N SER A 19 -1.61 -44.39 3.91
CA SER A 19 -2.92 -43.77 3.73
C SER A 19 -2.77 -42.27 3.46
N CYS A 20 -3.66 -41.70 2.62
CA CYS A 20 -3.68 -40.27 2.32
C CYS A 20 -3.85 -39.41 3.59
N GLU A 21 -4.57 -39.93 4.60
CA GLU A 21 -4.74 -39.28 5.90
C GLU A 21 -3.39 -39.14 6.63
N ASP A 22 -2.56 -40.18 6.59
CA ASP A 22 -1.24 -40.18 7.22
C ASP A 22 -0.27 -39.22 6.51
N LEU A 23 -0.37 -39.11 5.18
CA LEU A 23 0.41 -38.16 4.38
C LEU A 23 0.08 -36.71 4.77
N LEU A 24 -1.20 -36.40 4.92
CA LEU A 24 -1.68 -35.06 5.28
C LEU A 24 -1.29 -34.68 6.71
N VAL A 25 -1.42 -35.62 7.66
CA VAL A 25 -0.99 -35.41 9.05
C VAL A 25 0.51 -35.14 9.10
N ARG A 26 1.32 -35.87 8.33
CA ARG A 26 2.78 -35.67 8.29
C ARG A 26 3.15 -34.28 7.75
N GLU A 27 2.59 -33.86 6.61
CA GLU A 27 2.87 -32.54 6.03
C GLU A 27 2.52 -31.40 6.99
N LEU A 28 1.38 -31.52 7.69
CA LEU A 28 0.98 -30.55 8.70
C LEU A 28 1.95 -30.51 9.89
N MET A 29 2.38 -31.68 10.38
CA MET A 29 3.32 -31.79 11.50
C MET A 29 4.71 -31.26 11.13
N GLU A 30 5.18 -31.47 9.90
CA GLU A 30 6.42 -30.88 9.39
C GLU A 30 6.35 -29.35 9.39
N GLY A 31 5.24 -28.76 8.93
CA GLY A 31 5.02 -27.30 9.00
C GLY A 31 5.03 -26.74 10.43
N PHE A 32 4.48 -27.48 11.40
CA PHE A 32 4.55 -27.09 12.81
C PHE A 32 5.97 -27.18 13.39
N GLN A 33 6.72 -28.22 13.04
CA GLN A 33 8.12 -28.37 13.48
C GLN A 33 8.99 -27.23 12.93
N ASP A 34 8.80 -26.85 11.67
CA ASP A 34 9.46 -25.70 11.06
C ASP A 34 9.13 -24.39 11.79
N ALA A 35 7.86 -24.20 12.18
CA ALA A 35 7.44 -23.04 12.97
C ALA A 35 8.12 -23.01 14.36
N ILE A 36 8.21 -24.14 15.05
CA ILE A 36 8.89 -24.27 16.35
C ILE A 36 10.39 -23.98 16.20
N ALA A 37 11.04 -24.54 15.18
CA ALA A 37 12.45 -24.33 14.89
C ALA A 37 12.72 -22.83 14.67
N ARG A 38 11.88 -22.13 13.91
CA ARG A 38 12.00 -20.69 13.67
C ARG A 38 11.83 -19.86 14.94
N LYS A 39 10.88 -20.21 15.81
CA LYS A 39 10.68 -19.54 17.10
C LYS A 39 11.90 -19.69 18.02
N LYS A 40 12.58 -20.84 17.97
CA LYS A 40 13.84 -21.11 18.69
C LYS A 40 15.07 -20.47 18.03
N GLY A 41 14.90 -19.77 16.89
CA GLY A 41 15.98 -19.11 16.17
C GLY A 41 16.75 -20.01 15.20
N HIS A 42 16.31 -21.25 14.99
CA HIS A 42 16.89 -22.13 13.98
C HIS A 42 16.39 -21.75 12.59
N LYS A 43 17.20 -22.06 11.57
CA LYS A 43 16.78 -21.96 10.16
C LYS A 43 15.78 -23.08 9.89
N ALA A 44 14.63 -22.73 9.32
CA ALA A 44 13.57 -23.64 8.89
C ALA A 44 13.23 -23.34 7.43
N ALA A 45 12.60 -24.27 6.72
CA ALA A 45 12.24 -24.12 5.31
C ALA A 45 10.99 -23.22 5.13
N LEU A 46 10.99 -22.04 5.76
CA LEU A 46 9.88 -21.10 5.74
C LEU A 46 10.14 -19.97 4.74
N ARG A 47 9.11 -19.63 3.95
CA ARG A 47 9.11 -18.38 3.17
C ARG A 47 8.80 -17.21 4.10
N VAL A 48 9.83 -16.42 4.42
CA VAL A 48 9.69 -15.23 5.28
C VAL A 48 9.73 -13.97 4.42
N THR A 49 8.72 -13.12 4.55
CA THR A 49 8.68 -11.78 3.94
C THR A 49 8.75 -10.73 5.05
N GLU A 50 9.87 -10.02 5.15
CA GLU A 50 10.01 -8.91 6.09
C GLU A 50 9.43 -7.63 5.48
N ILE A 51 8.50 -7.00 6.20
CA ILE A 51 7.90 -5.73 5.78
C ILE A 51 8.57 -4.61 6.56
N PRO A 52 9.45 -3.80 5.93
CA PRO A 52 10.13 -2.71 6.63
C PRO A 52 9.12 -1.64 7.07
N ARG A 53 9.28 -1.16 8.31
CA ARG A 53 8.48 -0.04 8.82
C ARG A 53 8.82 1.24 8.07
N VAL A 54 7.80 1.99 7.66
CA VAL A 54 7.98 3.28 6.99
C VAL A 54 8.46 4.32 8.02
N LYS A 55 9.55 5.02 7.70
CA LYS A 55 10.10 6.06 8.56
C LYS A 55 9.15 7.29 8.58
N PRO A 56 8.94 7.93 9.74
CA PRO A 56 8.20 9.18 9.79
C PRO A 56 8.81 10.26 8.89
N MET A 57 7.96 11.03 8.22
CA MET A 57 8.40 12.03 7.25
C MET A 57 8.37 13.44 7.86
N ARG A 58 9.43 14.22 7.63
CA ARG A 58 9.54 15.62 8.07
C ARG A 58 8.73 16.55 7.14
N PRO A 59 8.24 17.70 7.64
CA PRO A 59 7.47 18.65 6.82
C PRO A 59 8.19 19.08 5.53
N ARG A 60 9.50 19.31 5.59
CA ARG A 60 10.33 19.66 4.43
C ARG A 60 10.42 18.56 3.36
N GLN A 61 10.28 17.28 3.74
CA GLN A 61 10.26 16.17 2.78
C GLN A 61 8.94 16.15 2.01
N ILE A 62 7.82 16.34 2.71
CA ILE A 62 6.48 16.39 2.10
C ILE A 62 6.40 17.55 1.10
N LYS A 63 6.87 18.74 1.49
CA LYS A 63 6.94 19.90 0.60
C LYS A 63 7.80 19.63 -0.65
N ARG A 64 8.92 18.90 -0.51
CA ARG A 64 9.77 18.53 -1.65
C ARG A 64 9.06 17.62 -2.63
N ILE A 65 8.31 16.61 -2.16
CA ILE A 65 7.53 15.72 -3.02
C ILE A 65 6.52 16.53 -3.83
N ARG A 66 5.79 17.44 -3.18
CA ARG A 66 4.83 18.31 -3.85
C ARG A 66 5.48 19.19 -4.92
N LEU A 67 6.61 19.82 -4.59
CA LEU A 67 7.31 20.69 -5.53
C LEU A 67 7.90 19.91 -6.72
N ALA A 68 8.35 18.67 -6.50
CA ALA A 68 8.82 17.79 -7.58
C ALA A 68 7.70 17.43 -8.59
N LEU A 69 6.43 17.51 -8.16
CA LEU A 69 5.26 17.37 -9.02
C LEU A 69 4.81 18.68 -9.69
N GLY A 70 5.46 19.81 -9.39
CA GLY A 70 5.00 21.13 -9.84
C GLY A 70 3.61 21.52 -9.30
N ALA A 71 3.15 20.88 -8.22
CA ALA A 71 1.79 21.03 -7.72
C ALA A 71 1.65 22.14 -6.66
N SER A 72 0.55 22.88 -6.73
CA SER A 72 0.09 23.73 -5.61
C SER A 72 -0.35 22.86 -4.42
N GLN A 73 -0.48 23.44 -3.23
CA GLN A 73 -0.96 22.68 -2.05
C GLN A 73 -2.35 22.08 -2.27
N SER A 74 -3.25 22.79 -2.95
CA SER A 74 -4.59 22.30 -3.28
C SER A 74 -4.55 21.17 -4.32
N MET A 75 -3.72 21.29 -5.35
CA MET A 75 -3.56 20.23 -6.36
C MET A 75 -2.94 18.97 -5.75
N PHE A 76 -1.94 19.12 -4.88
CA PHE A 76 -1.33 18.00 -4.18
C PHE A 76 -2.30 17.31 -3.22
N ALA A 77 -3.15 18.09 -2.54
CA ALA A 77 -4.22 17.56 -1.71
C ALA A 77 -5.23 16.74 -2.54
N TYR A 78 -5.59 17.23 -3.73
CA TYR A 78 -6.43 16.50 -4.68
C TYR A 78 -5.79 15.18 -5.12
N ILE A 79 -4.51 15.20 -5.50
CA ILE A 79 -3.74 13.99 -5.89
C ILE A 79 -3.72 12.95 -4.75
N LEU A 80 -3.53 13.39 -3.50
CA LEU A 80 -3.49 12.51 -2.34
C LEU A 80 -4.87 12.17 -1.75
N ASN A 81 -5.95 12.66 -2.36
CA ASN A 81 -7.33 12.52 -1.86
C ASN A 81 -7.50 12.96 -0.38
N VAL A 82 -6.96 14.14 -0.03
CA VAL A 82 -7.08 14.75 1.30
C VAL A 82 -7.48 16.21 1.18
N SER A 83 -7.86 16.85 2.28
CA SER A 83 -8.16 18.29 2.26
C SER A 83 -6.88 19.14 2.18
N PRO A 84 -6.92 20.33 1.56
CA PRO A 84 -5.78 21.26 1.55
C PRO A 84 -5.26 21.61 2.94
N LYS A 85 -6.16 21.68 3.93
CA LYS A 85 -5.81 21.94 5.35
C LYS A 85 -4.92 20.84 5.93
N VAL A 86 -5.10 19.59 5.51
CA VAL A 86 -4.27 18.46 5.94
C VAL A 86 -2.85 18.59 5.36
N VAL A 87 -2.72 18.87 4.06
CA VAL A 87 -1.42 19.12 3.42
C VAL A 87 -0.71 20.31 4.08
N GLN A 88 -1.43 21.41 4.31
CA GLN A 88 -0.88 22.58 5.00
C GLN A 88 -0.39 22.19 6.40
N SER A 89 -1.19 21.47 7.19
CA SER A 89 -0.83 21.03 8.54
C SER A 89 0.42 20.13 8.54
N TRP A 90 0.56 19.26 7.55
CA TRP A 90 1.74 18.41 7.37
C TRP A 90 2.98 19.21 6.97
N GLU A 91 2.87 20.17 6.06
CA GLU A 91 3.99 21.02 5.62
C GLU A 91 4.44 22.04 6.67
N HIS A 92 3.57 22.41 7.61
CA HIS A 92 3.89 23.25 8.77
C HIS A 92 4.31 22.43 10.00
N GLY A 93 4.11 21.11 9.98
CA GLY A 93 4.47 20.21 11.08
C GLY A 93 3.50 20.19 12.25
N ALA A 94 2.33 20.84 12.14
CA ALA A 94 1.27 20.78 13.16
C ALA A 94 0.66 19.39 13.30
N ARG A 95 0.61 18.61 12.20
CA ARG A 95 0.24 17.19 12.18
C ARG A 95 1.23 16.42 11.32
N ARG A 96 1.26 15.10 11.49
CA ARG A 96 2.08 14.20 10.66
C ARG A 96 1.18 13.23 9.88
N PRO A 97 1.57 12.83 8.66
CA PRO A 97 0.88 11.76 7.95
C PRO A 97 1.05 10.44 8.70
N THR A 98 -0.01 9.62 8.74
CA THR A 98 -0.02 8.32 9.41
C THR A 98 -0.43 7.21 8.44
N SER A 99 -0.11 5.97 8.78
CA SER A 99 -0.59 4.75 8.12
C SER A 99 -0.47 4.81 6.58
N ALA A 100 -1.59 4.76 5.86
CA ALA A 100 -1.63 4.75 4.40
C ALA A 100 -1.03 6.03 3.77
N ALA A 101 -1.32 7.21 4.34
CA ALA A 101 -0.77 8.46 3.82
C ALA A 101 0.76 8.50 3.92
N LEU A 102 1.31 8.00 5.04
CA LEU A 102 2.76 7.91 5.22
C LEU A 102 3.39 6.91 4.23
N LYS A 103 2.73 5.76 4.01
CA LYS A 103 3.19 4.77 3.02
C LYS A 103 3.17 5.35 1.60
N LEU A 104 2.09 6.02 1.22
CA LEU A 104 1.93 6.64 -0.09
C LEU A 104 2.98 7.73 -0.34
N LEU A 105 3.18 8.62 0.65
CA LEU A 105 4.24 9.63 0.60
C LEU A 105 5.63 9.01 0.52
N SER A 106 5.88 7.89 1.22
CA SER A 106 7.16 7.17 1.12
C SER A 106 7.40 6.58 -0.26
N ILE A 107 6.35 6.15 -0.98
CA ILE A 107 6.47 5.68 -2.36
C ILE A 107 6.76 6.88 -3.27
N ALA A 108 6.01 7.97 -3.12
CA ALA A 108 6.17 9.21 -3.87
C ALA A 108 7.53 9.90 -3.62
N GLN A 109 8.19 9.63 -2.49
CA GLN A 109 9.51 10.17 -2.20
C GLN A 109 10.57 9.72 -3.21
N ASN A 110 10.47 8.49 -3.72
CA ASN A 110 11.42 7.94 -4.69
C ASN A 110 10.99 8.25 -6.12
N ASN A 111 9.68 8.21 -6.41
CA ASN A 111 9.12 8.55 -7.70
C ASN A 111 7.83 9.35 -7.52
N PRO A 112 7.88 10.69 -7.50
CA PRO A 112 6.69 11.51 -7.29
C PRO A 112 5.60 11.28 -8.36
N GLN A 113 6.02 11.04 -9.61
CA GLN A 113 5.13 10.90 -10.76
C GLN A 113 4.21 9.68 -10.68
N ILE A 114 4.52 8.70 -9.84
CA ILE A 114 3.65 7.53 -9.61
C ILE A 114 2.26 7.93 -9.11
N LEU A 115 2.15 9.09 -8.45
CA LEU A 115 0.87 9.61 -7.98
C LEU A 115 -0.03 10.14 -9.10
N LEU A 116 0.50 10.30 -10.32
CA LEU A 116 -0.24 10.76 -11.49
C LEU A 116 -0.64 9.62 -12.44
N GLN A 117 -0.14 8.41 -12.23
CA GLN A 117 -0.32 7.27 -13.15
C GLN A 117 -1.69 6.58 -13.05
N SER A 118 -2.71 7.25 -12.50
CA SER A 118 -4.07 6.71 -12.45
C SER A 118 -4.82 6.98 -13.76
N GLU A 119 -4.92 5.97 -14.62
CA GLU A 119 -5.90 5.96 -15.71
C GLU A 119 -7.30 5.65 -15.15
N ALA A 120 -7.93 6.68 -14.58
CA ALA A 120 -9.38 6.72 -14.39
C ALA A 120 -9.84 8.11 -14.83
N THR A 121 -9.88 8.27 -16.14
CA THR A 121 -10.28 9.49 -16.84
C THR A 121 -11.72 9.84 -16.46
N SER A 122 -11.88 10.76 -15.52
CA SER A 122 -12.87 11.82 -15.68
C SER A 122 -12.20 13.11 -15.23
N ARG A 123 -12.03 14.04 -16.17
CA ARG A 123 -11.40 15.34 -15.92
C ARG A 123 -12.01 15.96 -14.64
N PRO A 124 -11.21 16.50 -13.70
CA PRO A 124 -11.78 17.26 -12.60
C PRO A 124 -12.56 18.43 -13.22
N ARG A 125 -13.89 18.39 -13.10
CA ARG A 125 -14.77 19.50 -13.44
C ARG A 125 -14.51 20.56 -12.37
N PHE A 126 -13.49 21.38 -12.60
CA PHE A 126 -13.31 22.65 -11.93
C PHE A 126 -14.47 23.53 -12.41
N GLU A 127 -15.64 23.34 -11.80
CA GLU A 127 -16.80 24.18 -11.99
C GLU A 127 -16.34 25.58 -11.57
N ARG A 128 -16.06 26.42 -12.58
CA ARG A 128 -15.77 27.82 -12.37
C ARG A 128 -16.94 28.37 -11.58
N ARG A 129 -16.71 28.66 -10.30
CA ARG A 129 -17.63 29.43 -9.48
C ARG A 129 -17.90 30.69 -10.27
N ARG A 130 -19.08 30.78 -10.91
CA ARG A 130 -19.56 32.01 -11.54
C ARG A 130 -19.58 33.03 -10.39
N VAL A 131 -18.58 33.91 -10.35
CA VAL A 131 -18.69 35.12 -9.55
C VAL A 131 -19.86 35.85 -10.19
N ALA A 132 -21.00 35.87 -9.49
CA ALA A 132 -22.10 36.73 -9.88
C ALA A 132 -21.54 38.15 -9.89
N LEU A 133 -21.34 38.70 -11.09
CA LEU A 133 -21.02 40.09 -11.29
C LEU A 133 -22.19 40.88 -10.70
N SER A 134 -21.98 41.41 -9.50
CA SER A 134 -22.81 42.43 -8.89
C SER A 134 -22.83 43.63 -9.83
N HIS A 135 -23.86 43.73 -10.65
CA HIS A 135 -24.18 44.97 -11.34
C HIS A 135 -25.05 45.79 -10.39
N GLY A 136 -24.39 46.67 -9.65
CA GLY A 136 -25.06 47.88 -9.19
C GLY A 136 -25.46 48.71 -10.41
N ARG A 137 -26.71 49.12 -10.47
CA ARG A 137 -27.11 50.35 -11.14
C ARG A 137 -28.15 51.06 -10.28
N ARG A 138 -27.79 52.31 -9.95
CA ARG A 138 -28.67 53.35 -9.42
C ARG A 138 -29.78 53.62 -10.43
N SER A 139 -30.98 53.84 -9.95
CA SER A 139 -31.86 54.98 -10.25
C SER A 139 -32.90 55.01 -9.15
#